data_AF-A0A067T0H1-F1
#
_entry.id   AF-A0A067T0H1-F1
#
_cell.length_a   1.000
_cell.length_b   1.000
_cell.length_c   1.000
_cell.angle_alpha   90.00
_cell.angle_beta   90.00
_cell.angle_gamma   90.00
#
_symmetry.space_group_name_H-M   'P 1'
#
loop_
_entity.id
_entity.type
_entity.pdbx_description
1 polymer ?
#
loop_
_entity_poly.entity_id
_entity_poly.type
_entity_poly.pdbx_seq_one_letter_code
_entity_poly.pdbx_strand_id
1 'polypeptide(L)'
;MSDMSVTFLGTSSGGGPSESRNCSSLVCDMLANQSLWMVDCAEGTTRQFALQPFHAKPHLRIQKIAKIFITHMHADHIMGIVPLLRNLLFPPRDDNVFPANSTPRVEIYGPAGLRLFVRQIMKMSLTRTSDKYVVHELLAAEDSETPCQPRIPDSPLSNFNIAEPHILHCSEVAGLDIRPSPDGLWRAITQGSGKMSKIIVDAGPILHRDPCMGYVFSEVQFPSRKLVILGDTHDPSAIVPLCINPPPSLLIHEATDSHISHHADPSGRLSRRTAEAVHEKALSRGHSVPEMAGSFAKLVNAQDLVLNHIGGRFPAPRSAKDFARQQIMRDIETKASHAWGSGKHVTAARDFMRIDVPFNAGDSLASTDSTWIKGEIEAFRAQASVGEQNELITMEYTESRASTSVQRRSNDIEGSERGSKPRGRDRQMPAHHPGRGGVLARP
;
A
#
# COMPACT_ATOMS: atom_id res chain seq x y z
N MET A 1 23.43 -17.50 4.26
CA MET A 1 22.01 -17.18 3.96
C MET A 1 21.67 -15.90 4.69
N SER A 2 20.85 -15.02 4.12
CA SER A 2 20.49 -13.78 4.83
C SER A 2 19.53 -14.06 5.99
N ASP A 3 19.76 -13.42 7.13
CA ASP A 3 18.95 -13.58 8.35
C ASP A 3 17.74 -12.64 8.44
N MET A 4 17.60 -11.71 7.48
CA MET A 4 16.50 -10.77 7.38
C MET A 4 15.93 -10.82 5.97
N SER A 5 14.62 -11.06 5.82
CA SER A 5 13.99 -11.13 4.50
C SER A 5 12.54 -10.67 4.53
N VAL A 6 12.05 -10.24 3.36
CA VAL A 6 10.65 -9.86 3.13
C VAL A 6 10.03 -10.84 2.14
N THR A 7 8.83 -11.34 2.45
CA THR A 7 8.01 -12.16 1.54
C THR A 7 6.75 -11.38 1.19
N PHE A 8 6.49 -11.18 -0.09
CA PHE A 8 5.29 -10.51 -0.57
C PHE A 8 4.15 -11.53 -0.64
N LEU A 9 3.10 -11.36 0.14
CA LEU A 9 1.90 -12.20 0.06
C LEU A 9 0.88 -11.60 -0.91
N GLY A 10 0.88 -10.29 -1.12
CA GLY A 10 0.10 -9.65 -2.16
C GLY A 10 0.73 -8.33 -2.61
N THR A 11 0.61 -8.06 -3.90
CA THR A 11 1.35 -7.02 -4.61
C THR A 11 0.48 -6.16 -5.54
N SER A 12 -0.85 -6.34 -5.50
CA SER A 12 -1.80 -5.59 -6.31
C SER A 12 -2.12 -4.26 -5.68
N SER A 13 -2.38 -3.25 -6.51
CA SER A 13 -3.03 -1.99 -6.11
C SER A 13 -4.52 -1.96 -6.40
N GLY A 14 -5.26 -1.17 -5.62
CA GLY A 14 -6.67 -0.84 -5.86
C GLY A 14 -7.62 -1.82 -5.17
N GLY A 15 -8.93 -1.55 -5.27
CA GLY A 15 -9.97 -2.15 -4.41
C GLY A 15 -10.23 -3.65 -4.48
N GLY A 16 -9.32 -4.48 -4.99
CA GLY A 16 -9.44 -5.94 -4.98
C GLY A 16 -8.28 -6.68 -5.64
N PRO A 17 -8.21 -8.01 -5.46
CA PRO A 17 -7.17 -8.83 -6.07
C PRO A 17 -7.34 -8.88 -7.59
N SER A 18 -6.22 -9.06 -8.30
CA SER A 18 -6.21 -9.42 -9.71
C SER A 18 -6.03 -10.93 -9.88
N GLU A 19 -6.14 -11.41 -11.11
CA GLU A 19 -5.90 -12.83 -11.45
C GLU A 19 -4.50 -13.33 -11.03
N SER A 20 -3.52 -12.44 -10.90
CA SER A 20 -2.11 -12.81 -10.67
C SER A 20 -1.45 -12.12 -9.47
N ARG A 21 -2.20 -11.30 -8.74
CA ARG A 21 -1.71 -10.50 -7.60
C ARG A 21 -2.83 -10.34 -6.58
N ASN A 22 -2.59 -10.72 -5.33
CA ASN A 22 -3.46 -10.44 -4.20
C ASN A 22 -3.32 -8.99 -3.72
N CYS A 23 -4.27 -8.50 -2.93
CA CYS A 23 -4.19 -7.19 -2.27
C CYS A 23 -3.01 -7.09 -1.27
N SER A 24 -2.65 -5.86 -0.90
CA SER A 24 -1.42 -5.54 -0.15
C SER A 24 -1.23 -6.39 1.11
N SER A 25 -0.13 -7.13 1.14
CA SER A 25 0.34 -7.81 2.36
C SER A 25 1.77 -8.29 2.15
N LEU A 26 2.65 -8.01 3.11
CA LEU A 26 4.00 -8.54 3.10
C LEU A 26 4.47 -8.91 4.51
N VAL A 27 5.31 -9.93 4.59
CA VAL A 27 5.79 -10.51 5.85
C VAL A 27 7.30 -10.36 5.94
N CYS A 28 7.74 -9.78 7.05
CA CYS A 28 9.13 -9.65 7.39
C CYS A 28 9.57 -10.76 8.37
N ASP A 29 10.55 -11.54 7.94
CA ASP A 29 11.20 -12.60 8.72
C ASP A 29 12.58 -12.10 9.15
N MET A 30 12.65 -11.52 10.35
CA MET A 30 13.82 -10.82 10.88
C MET A 30 14.13 -11.11 12.35
N LEU A 31 13.28 -11.87 13.06
CA LEU A 31 13.32 -12.02 14.52
C LEU A 31 14.02 -13.31 14.97
N ALA A 32 14.76 -13.24 16.08
CA ALA A 32 15.52 -14.36 16.64
C ALA A 32 14.61 -15.50 17.13
N ASN A 33 13.47 -15.16 17.73
CA ASN A 33 12.47 -16.13 18.21
C ASN A 33 11.61 -16.73 17.07
N GLN A 34 11.95 -16.45 15.81
CA GLN A 34 11.22 -16.87 14.61
C GLN A 34 9.78 -16.37 14.53
N SER A 35 9.41 -15.36 15.33
CA SER A 35 8.17 -14.62 15.10
C SER A 35 8.27 -13.83 13.79
N LEU A 36 7.11 -13.47 13.25
CA LEU A 36 6.96 -12.77 11.98
C LEU A 36 6.29 -11.43 12.23
N TRP A 37 6.77 -10.41 11.53
CA TRP A 37 6.12 -9.10 11.45
C TRP A 37 5.51 -8.94 10.08
N MET A 38 4.48 -8.12 9.95
CA MET A 38 3.73 -7.98 8.71
C MET A 38 3.37 -6.52 8.46
N VAL A 39 3.45 -6.07 7.22
CA VAL A 39 2.97 -4.75 6.79
C VAL A 39 1.80 -4.92 5.84
N ASP A 40 0.71 -4.23 6.17
CA ASP A 40 -0.64 -4.36 5.65
C ASP A 40 -1.21 -5.78 5.75
N CYS A 41 -2.54 -5.85 5.85
CA CYS A 41 -3.28 -7.10 5.98
C CYS A 41 -4.59 -7.02 5.20
N ALA A 42 -4.48 -7.02 3.88
CA ALA A 42 -5.64 -6.92 3.01
C ALA A 42 -6.43 -8.22 2.85
N GLU A 43 -7.57 -8.11 2.18
CA GLU A 43 -8.36 -9.27 1.77
C GLU A 43 -7.49 -10.34 1.08
N GLY A 44 -7.80 -11.61 1.35
CA GLY A 44 -7.07 -12.75 0.76
C GLY A 44 -5.76 -13.09 1.45
N THR A 45 -5.23 -12.27 2.38
CA THR A 45 -3.94 -12.55 3.04
C THR A 45 -3.92 -13.92 3.73
N THR A 46 -4.96 -14.28 4.49
CA THR A 46 -5.07 -15.62 5.12
C THR A 46 -5.01 -16.74 4.09
N ARG A 47 -5.62 -16.56 2.91
CA ARG A 47 -5.56 -17.53 1.81
C ARG A 47 -4.16 -17.63 1.23
N GLN A 48 -3.43 -16.53 1.12
CA GLN A 48 -2.05 -16.51 0.62
C GLN A 48 -1.11 -17.33 1.52
N PHE A 49 -1.30 -17.34 2.84
CA PHE A 49 -0.56 -18.24 3.73
C PHE A 49 -0.74 -19.73 3.35
N ALA A 50 -1.92 -20.13 2.90
CA ALA A 50 -2.20 -21.51 2.50
C ALA A 50 -1.71 -21.87 1.08
N LEU A 51 -1.55 -20.86 0.22
CA LEU A 51 -1.18 -21.04 -1.20
C LEU A 51 0.30 -20.87 -1.50
N GLN A 52 1.12 -20.71 -0.45
CA GLN A 52 2.56 -20.57 -0.62
C GLN A 52 3.12 -21.73 -1.47
N PRO A 53 3.83 -21.45 -2.57
CA PRO A 53 4.43 -22.47 -3.40
C PRO A 53 5.50 -23.25 -2.61
N PHE A 54 5.71 -24.52 -2.97
CA PHE A 54 6.82 -25.28 -2.41
C PHE A 54 8.15 -24.74 -2.95
N HIS A 55 8.98 -24.24 -2.03
CA HIS A 55 10.31 -23.69 -2.32
C HIS A 55 11.33 -24.27 -1.33
N ALA A 56 12.62 -23.97 -1.54
CA ALA A 56 13.68 -24.42 -0.64
C ALA A 56 13.60 -23.81 0.77
N LYS A 57 12.92 -22.66 0.93
CA LYS A 57 12.70 -22.01 2.23
C LYS A 57 11.36 -22.49 2.83
N PRO A 58 11.25 -22.64 4.17
CA PRO A 58 10.03 -23.09 4.81
C PRO A 58 8.90 -22.07 4.62
N HIS A 59 7.67 -22.57 4.53
CA HIS A 59 6.48 -21.74 4.48
C HIS A 59 6.35 -20.88 5.73
N LEU A 60 5.88 -19.65 5.53
CA LEU A 60 5.45 -18.76 6.59
C LEU A 60 4.22 -19.35 7.28
N ARG A 61 4.15 -19.19 8.60
CA ARG A 61 3.04 -19.69 9.40
C ARG A 61 2.31 -18.53 10.04
N ILE A 62 1.01 -18.44 9.81
CA ILE A 62 0.15 -17.39 10.37
C ILE A 62 0.26 -17.30 11.91
N GLN A 63 0.45 -18.44 12.60
CA GLN A 63 0.57 -18.51 14.06
C GLN A 63 1.86 -17.88 14.61
N LYS A 64 2.83 -17.59 13.74
CA LYS A 64 4.08 -16.91 14.09
C LYS A 64 3.97 -15.38 13.97
N ILE A 65 2.89 -14.85 13.41
CA ILE A 65 2.69 -13.40 13.31
C ILE A 65 2.54 -12.84 14.73
N ALA A 66 3.40 -11.88 15.07
CA ALA A 66 3.42 -11.24 16.39
C ALA A 66 3.10 -9.75 16.31
N LYS A 67 3.43 -9.09 15.19
CA LYS A 67 3.14 -7.67 14.97
C LYS A 67 2.63 -7.42 13.55
N ILE A 68 1.63 -6.55 13.43
CA ILE A 68 1.04 -6.13 12.15
C ILE A 68 1.12 -4.59 12.12
N PHE A 69 1.62 -4.03 11.03
CA PHE A 69 1.77 -2.60 10.80
C PHE A 69 0.89 -2.21 9.61
N ILE A 70 -0.06 -1.31 9.81
CA ILE A 70 -1.03 -0.88 8.80
C ILE A 70 -0.61 0.51 8.31
N THR A 71 -0.46 0.65 7.01
CA THR A 71 0.00 1.90 6.39
C THR A 71 -1.10 2.97 6.37
N HIS A 72 -2.33 2.58 6.04
CA HIS A 72 -3.50 3.46 6.04
C HIS A 72 -4.82 2.66 6.03
N MET A 73 -5.96 3.36 6.04
CA MET A 73 -7.29 2.77 6.25
C MET A 73 -8.02 2.31 4.97
N HIS A 74 -7.38 2.29 3.80
CA HIS A 74 -8.06 1.76 2.60
C HIS A 74 -8.29 0.25 2.69
N ALA A 75 -9.40 -0.18 2.11
CA ALA A 75 -9.91 -1.55 2.26
C ALA A 75 -8.91 -2.62 1.77
N ASP A 76 -8.18 -2.32 0.70
CA ASP A 76 -7.12 -3.13 0.10
C ASP A 76 -5.84 -3.20 0.93
N HIS A 77 -5.85 -2.67 2.17
CA HIS A 77 -4.77 -2.79 3.16
C HIS A 77 -5.24 -3.37 4.51
N ILE A 78 -6.54 -3.33 4.83
CA ILE A 78 -7.05 -3.67 6.18
C ILE A 78 -8.12 -4.78 6.23
N MET A 79 -8.77 -5.11 5.11
CA MET A 79 -9.94 -6.01 5.15
C MET A 79 -9.61 -7.47 5.49
N GLY A 80 -8.34 -7.85 5.51
CA GLY A 80 -7.89 -9.19 5.92
C GLY A 80 -7.63 -9.34 7.42
N ILE A 81 -7.62 -8.25 8.20
CA ILE A 81 -7.19 -8.27 9.61
C ILE A 81 -8.03 -9.26 10.43
N VAL A 82 -9.37 -9.14 10.39
CA VAL A 82 -10.23 -10.00 11.22
C VAL A 82 -10.16 -11.48 10.84
N PRO A 83 -10.23 -11.87 9.55
CA PRO A 83 -9.98 -13.25 9.14
C PRO A 83 -8.60 -13.77 9.58
N LEU A 84 -7.56 -12.93 9.56
CA LEU A 84 -6.22 -13.30 10.04
C LEU A 84 -6.23 -13.53 11.56
N LEU A 85 -6.79 -12.61 12.33
CA LEU A 85 -6.89 -12.70 13.79
C LEU A 85 -7.64 -13.96 14.24
N ARG A 86 -8.73 -14.32 13.56
CA ARG A 86 -9.48 -15.54 13.88
C ARG A 86 -8.62 -16.81 13.74
N ASN A 87 -7.73 -16.86 12.76
CA ASN A 87 -6.81 -17.99 12.55
C ASN A 87 -5.61 -17.96 13.51
N LEU A 88 -5.18 -16.76 13.91
CA LEU A 88 -4.01 -16.55 14.77
C LEU A 88 -4.32 -16.84 16.25
N LEU A 89 -5.48 -16.38 16.74
CA LEU A 89 -5.82 -16.37 18.17
C LEU A 89 -6.67 -17.57 18.64
N PHE A 90 -7.06 -18.45 17.71
CA PHE A 90 -7.88 -19.65 17.91
C PHE A 90 -9.28 -19.38 18.49
N PRO A 91 -10.30 -20.21 18.23
CA PRO A 91 -11.57 -20.13 18.97
C PRO A 91 -11.35 -20.45 20.46
N PRO A 92 -12.19 -19.94 21.38
CA PRO A 92 -12.19 -20.36 22.78
C PRO A 92 -12.51 -21.86 22.91
N ARG A 93 -11.97 -22.52 23.95
CA ARG A 93 -12.29 -23.93 24.26
C ARG A 93 -13.70 -24.10 24.85
N ASP A 94 -14.18 -23.08 25.56
CA ASP A 94 -15.50 -23.00 26.16
C ASP A 94 -16.01 -21.56 25.99
N ASP A 95 -17.25 -21.41 25.54
CA ASP A 95 -17.90 -20.12 25.30
C ASP A 95 -18.10 -19.31 26.59
N ASN A 96 -17.92 -19.87 27.78
CA ASN A 96 -18.02 -19.12 29.04
C ASN A 96 -16.66 -18.70 29.61
N VAL A 97 -15.55 -19.10 28.98
CA VAL A 97 -14.21 -18.80 29.47
C VAL A 97 -13.65 -17.59 28.72
N PHE A 98 -13.36 -16.53 29.47
CA PHE A 98 -12.61 -15.38 28.96
C PHE A 98 -11.11 -15.67 28.99
N PRO A 99 -10.32 -15.11 28.05
CA PRO A 99 -8.87 -15.25 28.07
C PRO A 99 -8.30 -14.76 29.42
N ALA A 100 -7.74 -15.68 30.20
CA ALA A 100 -7.15 -15.37 31.51
C ALA A 100 -5.86 -14.52 31.39
N ASN A 101 -5.16 -14.63 30.26
CA ASN A 101 -3.93 -13.88 30.02
C ASN A 101 -4.25 -12.45 29.57
N SER A 102 -3.73 -11.45 30.28
CA SER A 102 -3.79 -10.04 29.88
C SER A 102 -2.77 -9.68 28.79
N THR A 103 -1.77 -10.54 28.55
CA THR A 103 -0.73 -10.30 27.55
C THR A 103 -1.29 -10.59 26.16
N PRO A 104 -1.27 -9.61 25.23
CA PRO A 104 -1.73 -9.83 23.87
C PRO A 104 -0.77 -10.77 23.12
N ARG A 105 -1.33 -11.65 22.30
CA ARG A 105 -0.58 -12.56 21.42
C ARG A 105 -0.10 -11.86 20.15
N VAL A 106 -0.81 -10.82 19.72
CA VAL A 106 -0.49 -10.01 18.54
C VAL A 106 -0.74 -8.54 18.83
N GLU A 107 0.19 -7.71 18.39
CA GLU A 107 0.10 -6.24 18.44
C GLU A 107 -0.15 -5.71 17.03
N ILE A 108 -1.10 -4.79 16.88
CA ILE A 108 -1.40 -4.12 15.61
C ILE A 108 -1.07 -2.64 15.77
N TYR A 109 -0.36 -2.07 14.82
CA TYR A 109 0.03 -0.66 14.76
C TYR A 109 -0.57 -0.04 13.50
N GLY A 110 -1.08 1.18 13.56
CA GLY A 110 -1.59 1.87 12.38
C GLY A 110 -2.29 3.18 12.68
N PRO A 111 -2.99 3.79 11.71
CA PRO A 111 -3.59 5.11 11.86
C PRO A 111 -4.77 5.14 12.85
N ALA A 112 -5.17 6.35 13.21
CA ALA A 112 -6.44 6.62 13.89
C ALA A 112 -7.62 5.92 13.21
N GLY A 113 -8.52 5.32 14.00
CA GLY A 113 -9.71 4.61 13.54
C GLY A 113 -9.50 3.11 13.35
N LEU A 114 -8.26 2.62 13.25
CA LEU A 114 -7.94 1.20 13.11
C LEU A 114 -8.44 0.37 14.29
N ARG A 115 -8.30 0.89 15.51
CA ARG A 115 -8.75 0.20 16.72
C ARG A 115 -10.25 0.03 16.72
N LEU A 116 -10.98 1.10 16.40
CA LEU A 116 -12.43 1.06 16.31
C LEU A 116 -12.89 0.11 15.20
N PHE A 117 -12.23 0.14 14.04
CA PHE A 117 -12.50 -0.77 12.92
C PHE A 117 -12.37 -2.24 13.33
N VAL A 118 -11.21 -2.64 13.88
CA VAL A 118 -10.96 -4.03 14.29
C VAL A 118 -11.96 -4.45 15.37
N ARG A 119 -12.14 -3.62 16.40
CA ARG A 119 -13.08 -3.87 17.50
C ARG A 119 -14.49 -4.09 16.97
N GLN A 120 -14.99 -3.19 16.13
CA GLN A 120 -16.37 -3.27 15.64
C GLN A 120 -16.60 -4.47 14.76
N ILE A 121 -15.68 -4.80 13.86
CA ILE A 121 -15.84 -5.99 13.02
C ILE A 121 -15.77 -7.27 13.86
N MET A 122 -14.88 -7.35 14.86
CA MET A 122 -14.84 -8.48 15.78
C MET A 122 -16.17 -8.63 16.55
N LYS A 123 -16.74 -7.52 17.04
CA LYS A 123 -18.06 -7.50 17.71
C LYS A 123 -19.20 -7.89 16.78
N MET A 124 -19.30 -7.27 15.60
CA MET A 124 -20.38 -7.48 14.62
C MET A 124 -20.35 -8.89 14.01
N SER A 125 -19.17 -9.47 13.85
CA SER A 125 -19.01 -10.86 13.39
C SER A 125 -19.13 -11.89 14.51
N LEU A 126 -19.39 -11.46 15.74
CA LEU A 126 -19.47 -12.31 16.94
C LEU A 126 -18.19 -13.14 17.15
N THR A 127 -17.03 -12.59 16.76
CA THR A 127 -15.77 -13.31 16.75
C THR A 127 -15.11 -13.30 18.12
N ARG A 128 -15.08 -14.46 18.78
CA ARG A 128 -14.33 -14.68 20.03
C ARG A 128 -13.06 -15.46 19.77
N THR A 129 -12.07 -15.22 20.63
CA THR A 129 -10.77 -15.89 20.52
C THR A 129 -10.22 -16.34 21.87
N SER A 130 -9.38 -17.38 21.86
CA SER A 130 -8.69 -17.90 23.05
C SER A 130 -7.61 -16.96 23.56
N ASP A 131 -6.89 -16.31 22.64
CA ASP A 131 -5.84 -15.33 22.93
C ASP A 131 -6.33 -13.89 22.69
N LYS A 132 -5.62 -12.92 23.27
CA LYS A 132 -5.94 -11.49 23.12
C LYS A 132 -5.14 -10.80 22.01
N TYR A 133 -5.68 -9.72 21.47
CA TYR A 133 -4.97 -8.76 20.61
C TYR A 133 -4.95 -7.36 21.23
N VAL A 134 -4.07 -6.51 20.73
CA VAL A 134 -4.04 -5.08 21.05
C VAL A 134 -3.84 -4.27 19.77
N VAL A 135 -4.44 -3.08 19.71
CA VAL A 135 -4.25 -2.13 18.60
C VAL A 135 -3.68 -0.82 19.14
N HIS A 136 -2.48 -0.47 18.75
CA HIS A 136 -1.83 0.82 19.00
C HIS A 136 -2.10 1.74 17.81
N GLU A 137 -2.57 2.96 18.07
CA GLU A 137 -2.85 3.93 17.02
C GLU A 137 -1.76 5.01 17.01
N LEU A 138 -1.21 5.26 15.83
CA LEU A 138 -0.32 6.38 15.54
C LEU A 138 -1.20 7.56 15.20
N LEU A 139 -1.43 8.42 16.19
CA LEU A 139 -2.33 9.56 16.10
C LEU A 139 -1.56 10.80 15.64
N ALA A 140 -2.15 11.62 14.78
CA ALA A 140 -1.70 12.98 14.50
C ALA A 140 -1.80 13.86 15.77
N ALA A 141 -1.31 15.10 15.75
CA ALA A 141 -1.31 15.94 16.94
C ALA A 141 -2.74 16.32 17.39
N GLU A 142 -3.63 16.49 16.43
CA GLU A 142 -5.01 16.93 16.56
C GLU A 142 -6.02 15.78 16.72
N ASP A 143 -5.60 14.54 16.51
CA ASP A 143 -6.49 13.38 16.61
C ASP A 143 -7.00 13.20 18.04
N SER A 144 -8.28 12.86 18.17
CA SER A 144 -8.87 12.51 19.46
C SER A 144 -8.36 11.15 19.94
N GLU A 145 -8.24 10.98 21.25
CA GLU A 145 -7.98 9.66 21.84
C GLU A 145 -9.13 8.70 21.55
N THR A 146 -8.81 7.47 21.18
CA THR A 146 -9.84 6.47 20.90
C THR A 146 -10.21 5.74 22.20
N PRO A 147 -11.49 5.77 22.62
CA PRO A 147 -11.88 5.19 23.90
C PRO A 147 -11.63 3.67 24.01
N CYS A 148 -11.17 3.23 25.18
CA CYS A 148 -10.86 1.83 25.51
C CYS A 148 -11.46 1.43 26.87
N GLN A 149 -12.76 1.65 27.06
CA GLN A 149 -13.43 1.38 28.34
C GLN A 149 -13.55 -0.14 28.57
N PRO A 150 -13.25 -0.64 29.78
CA PRO A 150 -13.39 -2.06 30.09
C PRO A 150 -14.85 -2.49 30.08
N ARG A 151 -15.10 -3.78 29.86
CA ARG A 151 -16.44 -4.35 29.98
C ARG A 151 -16.89 -4.36 31.44
N ILE A 152 -18.17 -4.11 31.68
CA ILE A 152 -18.78 -4.25 33.01
C ILE A 152 -18.91 -5.76 33.33
N PRO A 153 -18.36 -6.26 34.45
CA PRO A 153 -18.28 -7.69 34.77
C PRO A 153 -19.61 -8.46 34.75
N ASP A 154 -20.73 -7.78 35.06
CA ASP A 154 -22.06 -8.39 35.20
C ASP A 154 -23.01 -8.15 34.03
N SER A 155 -22.52 -7.59 32.92
CA SER A 155 -23.34 -7.42 31.71
C SER A 155 -23.62 -8.78 31.06
N PRO A 156 -24.88 -9.11 30.70
CA PRO A 156 -25.21 -10.38 30.06
C PRO A 156 -24.30 -10.66 28.85
N LEU A 157 -23.87 -11.93 28.73
CA LEU A 157 -22.96 -12.45 27.69
C LEU A 157 -23.46 -12.24 26.25
N SER A 158 -24.75 -11.93 26.09
CA SER A 158 -25.42 -11.80 24.79
C SER A 158 -24.95 -10.62 23.95
N ASN A 159 -24.30 -9.63 24.55
CA ASN A 159 -24.04 -8.37 23.86
C ASN A 159 -22.54 -8.17 23.79
N PHE A 160 -21.91 -8.40 22.65
CA PHE A 160 -20.55 -7.88 22.35
C PHE A 160 -20.45 -6.35 22.45
N ASN A 161 -21.44 -5.67 23.03
CA ASN A 161 -21.54 -4.23 23.15
C ASN A 161 -21.36 -3.61 21.76
N ILE A 162 -22.03 -4.21 20.75
CA ILE A 162 -21.90 -3.84 19.33
C ILE A 162 -22.26 -2.36 19.16
N ALA A 163 -23.35 -1.92 19.77
CA ALA A 163 -23.80 -0.53 19.75
C ALA A 163 -22.93 0.44 20.59
N GLU A 164 -21.96 -0.06 21.35
CA GLU A 164 -21.14 0.73 22.26
C GLU A 164 -19.67 0.71 21.81
N PRO A 165 -19.28 1.63 20.92
CA PRO A 165 -17.95 1.61 20.28
C PRO A 165 -16.78 1.84 21.23
N HIS A 166 -17.04 2.46 22.37
CA HIS A 166 -16.06 2.78 23.39
C HIS A 166 -15.71 1.60 24.31
N ILE A 167 -16.55 0.55 24.36
CA ILE A 167 -16.29 -0.63 25.20
C ILE A 167 -15.38 -1.60 24.45
N LEU A 168 -14.32 -2.09 25.10
CA LEU A 168 -13.41 -3.09 24.53
C LEU A 168 -14.12 -4.38 24.12
N HIS A 169 -13.65 -4.98 23.02
CA HIS A 169 -14.03 -6.35 22.67
C HIS A 169 -13.44 -7.35 23.70
N CYS A 170 -14.10 -8.50 23.95
CA CYS A 170 -13.68 -9.44 25.02
C CYS A 170 -12.28 -10.07 24.80
N SER A 171 -11.81 -10.12 23.55
CA SER A 171 -10.46 -10.52 23.17
C SER A 171 -9.48 -9.37 23.00
N GLU A 172 -9.88 -8.13 23.28
CA GLU A 172 -9.06 -6.94 23.10
C GLU A 172 -8.45 -6.51 24.44
N VAL A 173 -7.24 -5.96 24.39
CA VAL A 173 -6.60 -5.21 25.48
C VAL A 173 -6.50 -3.75 25.06
N ALA A 174 -6.60 -2.82 26.01
CA ALA A 174 -6.41 -1.40 25.75
C ALA A 174 -5.04 -1.15 25.10
N GLY A 175 -5.07 -0.46 23.95
CA GLY A 175 -3.87 -0.09 23.21
C GLY A 175 -3.28 1.24 23.64
N LEU A 176 -2.21 1.64 22.96
CA LEU A 176 -1.54 2.91 23.16
C LEU A 176 -1.91 3.88 22.04
N ASP A 177 -2.08 5.15 22.40
CA ASP A 177 -2.20 6.26 21.47
C ASP A 177 -0.82 6.92 21.36
N ILE A 178 -0.10 6.58 20.28
CA ILE A 178 1.29 6.96 20.06
C ILE A 178 1.30 8.28 19.27
N ARG A 179 1.82 9.33 19.88
CA ARG A 179 1.91 10.67 19.28
C ARG A 179 3.26 10.88 18.59
N PRO A 180 3.33 11.70 17.54
CA PRO A 180 4.58 12.00 16.87
C PRO A 180 5.44 12.90 17.74
N SER A 181 6.74 12.90 17.43
CA SER A 181 7.68 13.91 17.88
C SER A 181 7.35 15.29 17.25
N PRO A 182 7.95 16.40 17.72
CA PRO A 182 7.68 17.74 17.16
C PRO A 182 7.94 17.91 15.66
N ASP A 183 8.74 17.03 15.06
CA ASP A 183 9.00 17.00 13.62
C ASP A 183 8.03 16.11 12.83
N GLY A 184 6.95 15.64 13.47
CA GLY A 184 5.90 14.83 12.83
C GLY A 184 6.22 13.35 12.70
N LEU A 185 7.33 12.87 13.28
CA LEU A 185 7.76 11.47 13.17
C LEU A 185 7.44 10.65 14.42
N TRP A 186 6.93 9.43 14.25
CA TRP A 186 6.72 8.48 15.34
C TRP A 186 7.98 7.64 15.54
N ARG A 187 8.67 7.85 16.66
CA ARG A 187 9.94 7.19 16.95
C ARG A 187 9.79 6.04 17.91
N ALA A 188 10.49 4.95 17.65
CA ALA A 188 10.54 3.75 18.46
C ALA A 188 9.15 3.27 18.91
N ILE A 189 8.19 3.25 17.97
CA ILE A 189 6.81 2.83 18.24
C ILE A 189 6.75 1.41 18.79
N THR A 190 7.74 0.59 18.40
CA THR A 190 7.94 -0.73 18.94
C THR A 190 9.34 -1.26 18.68
N GLN A 191 9.67 -2.40 19.28
CA GLN A 191 10.95 -3.06 19.13
C GLN A 191 10.83 -4.58 19.18
N GLY A 192 11.88 -5.28 18.77
CA GLY A 192 12.01 -6.73 18.86
C GLY A 192 13.46 -7.20 18.81
N SER A 193 13.71 -8.41 19.31
CA SER A 193 15.03 -9.05 19.21
C SER A 193 15.20 -9.65 17.81
N GLY A 194 15.89 -8.93 16.93
CA GLY A 194 16.24 -9.44 15.60
C GLY A 194 17.29 -10.55 15.67
N LYS A 195 17.47 -11.29 14.57
CA LYS A 195 18.41 -12.43 14.53
C LYS A 195 19.86 -12.01 14.78
N MET A 196 20.24 -10.82 14.34
CA MET A 196 21.61 -10.30 14.47
C MET A 196 21.68 -9.12 15.45
N SER A 197 20.68 -8.23 15.39
CA SER A 197 20.62 -7.05 16.26
C SER A 197 19.19 -6.77 16.67
N LYS A 198 19.03 -6.03 17.77
CA LYS A 198 17.73 -5.50 18.16
C LYS A 198 17.19 -4.59 17.06
N ILE A 199 15.90 -4.72 16.78
CA ILE A 199 15.21 -3.97 15.75
C ILE A 199 14.29 -2.96 16.41
N ILE A 200 14.41 -1.71 15.99
CA ILE A 200 13.49 -0.62 16.35
C ILE A 200 12.64 -0.31 15.13
N VAL A 201 11.37 0.01 15.37
CA VAL A 201 10.44 0.46 14.34
C VAL A 201 10.12 1.93 14.58
N ASP A 202 10.32 2.72 13.54
CA ASP A 202 9.84 4.10 13.44
C ASP A 202 8.77 4.18 12.34
N ALA A 203 7.98 5.24 12.34
CA ALA A 203 7.04 5.56 11.27
C ALA A 203 7.06 7.05 10.95
N GLY A 204 6.78 7.39 9.70
CA GLY A 204 6.68 8.77 9.25
C GLY A 204 5.52 8.96 8.28
N PRO A 205 4.92 10.16 8.27
CA PRO A 205 3.81 10.45 7.36
C PRO A 205 4.32 10.48 5.92
N ILE A 206 3.44 10.08 4.99
CA ILE A 206 3.64 10.19 3.54
C ILE A 206 2.35 10.73 2.92
N LEU A 207 2.45 11.45 1.81
CA LEU A 207 1.30 12.08 1.18
C LEU A 207 0.56 11.09 0.27
N HIS A 208 -0.68 10.78 0.67
CA HIS A 208 -1.69 10.06 -0.10
C HIS A 208 -3.00 10.87 -0.09
N ARG A 209 -4.08 10.34 -0.67
CA ARG A 209 -5.42 10.96 -0.59
C ARG A 209 -5.95 11.06 0.83
N ASP A 210 -5.61 10.07 1.65
CA ASP A 210 -5.99 9.95 3.05
C ASP A 210 -4.72 9.79 3.90
N PRO A 211 -4.77 10.02 5.22
CA PRO A 211 -3.60 9.86 6.08
C PRO A 211 -2.92 8.50 5.90
N CYS A 212 -1.65 8.54 5.53
CA CYS A 212 -0.84 7.36 5.23
C CYS A 212 0.55 7.51 5.85
N MET A 213 1.20 6.38 6.10
CA MET A 213 2.54 6.35 6.69
C MET A 213 3.42 5.27 6.06
N GLY A 214 4.72 5.50 6.14
CA GLY A 214 5.74 4.49 5.92
C GLY A 214 6.33 4.01 7.25
N TYR A 215 6.83 2.77 7.26
CA TYR A 215 7.50 2.15 8.39
C TYR A 215 8.99 1.92 8.11
N VAL A 216 9.83 2.17 9.11
CA VAL A 216 11.27 2.00 9.06
C VAL A 216 11.70 1.00 10.13
N PHE A 217 12.24 -0.14 9.70
CA PHE A 217 12.74 -1.21 10.56
C PHE A 217 14.27 -1.16 10.58
N SER A 218 14.85 -0.75 11.70
CA SER A 218 16.29 -0.51 11.82
C SER A 218 16.95 -1.44 12.82
N GLU A 219 18.02 -2.13 12.40
CA GLU A 219 18.95 -2.77 13.34
C GLU A 219 19.81 -1.72 14.04
N VAL A 220 19.81 -1.73 15.38
CA VAL A 220 20.48 -0.70 16.19
C VAL A 220 22.01 -0.87 16.28
N GLN A 221 22.52 -2.01 15.81
CA GLN A 221 23.93 -2.38 15.79
C GLN A 221 24.21 -3.13 14.48
N PHE A 222 25.49 -3.38 14.20
CA PHE A 222 25.92 -4.18 13.05
C PHE A 222 25.03 -5.43 12.87
N PRO A 223 24.54 -5.73 11.65
CA PRO A 223 24.94 -5.15 10.36
C PRO A 223 24.19 -3.87 9.95
N SER A 224 23.50 -3.20 10.89
CA SER A 224 22.86 -1.90 10.70
C SER A 224 21.95 -1.83 9.46
N ARG A 225 21.26 -2.94 9.18
CA ARG A 225 20.29 -2.99 8.08
C ARG A 225 19.11 -2.09 8.40
N LYS A 226 18.63 -1.41 7.37
CA LYS A 226 17.42 -0.60 7.43
C LYS A 226 16.48 -1.04 6.31
N LEU A 227 15.30 -1.51 6.69
CA LEU A 227 14.21 -1.84 5.77
C LEU A 227 13.17 -0.71 5.85
N VAL A 228 12.91 -0.07 4.71
CA VAL A 228 11.87 0.97 4.60
C VAL A 228 10.74 0.43 3.74
N ILE A 229 9.52 0.45 4.28
CA ILE A 229 8.32 0.03 3.58
C ILE A 229 7.34 1.19 3.60
N LEU A 230 7.02 1.72 2.43
CA LEU A 230 6.05 2.79 2.29
C LEU A 230 4.67 2.20 2.00
N GLY A 231 3.63 2.84 2.54
CA GLY A 231 2.28 2.68 2.04
C GLY A 231 2.08 3.42 0.71
N ASP A 232 0.81 3.58 0.36
CA ASP A 232 0.41 4.33 -0.82
C ASP A 232 0.83 5.79 -0.69
N THR A 233 1.40 6.35 -1.75
CA THR A 233 1.96 7.69 -1.72
C THR A 233 2.24 8.23 -3.13
N HIS A 234 2.15 9.54 -3.26
CA HIS A 234 2.75 10.30 -4.36
C HIS A 234 3.88 11.23 -3.90
N ASP A 235 4.01 11.47 -2.59
CA ASP A 235 5.14 12.23 -2.03
C ASP A 235 5.51 11.68 -0.63
N PRO A 236 6.58 10.87 -0.54
CA PRO A 236 7.13 10.36 0.71
C PRO A 236 8.19 11.28 1.36
N SER A 237 8.36 12.52 0.91
CA SER A 237 9.43 13.41 1.37
C SER A 237 9.46 13.65 2.89
N ALA A 238 8.31 13.60 3.56
CA ALA A 238 8.24 13.83 5.00
C ALA A 238 8.90 12.71 5.84
N ILE A 239 9.02 11.49 5.31
CA ILE A 239 9.68 10.37 6.02
C ILE A 239 11.22 10.38 5.86
N VAL A 240 11.77 11.19 4.96
CA VAL A 240 13.21 11.23 4.62
C VAL A 240 14.15 11.27 5.84
N PRO A 241 13.88 12.04 6.92
CA PRO A 241 14.78 12.06 8.08
C PRO A 241 14.96 10.69 8.76
N LEU A 242 13.99 9.77 8.64
CA LEU A 242 14.12 8.39 9.13
C LEU A 242 14.90 7.49 8.17
N CYS A 243 14.98 7.85 6.89
CA CYS A 243 15.54 7.00 5.83
C CYS A 243 17.05 7.15 5.65
N ILE A 244 17.59 8.36 5.77
CA ILE A 244 18.93 8.72 5.25
C ILE A 244 20.13 8.31 6.12
N ASN A 245 19.96 8.10 7.43
CA ASN A 245 21.08 7.77 8.32
C ASN A 245 20.76 6.57 9.24
N PRO A 246 21.33 5.39 8.99
CA PRO A 246 22.01 4.98 7.75
C PRO A 246 21.02 4.91 6.57
N PRO A 247 21.47 4.88 5.31
CA PRO A 247 20.57 4.70 4.16
C PRO A 247 19.84 3.35 4.19
N PRO A 248 18.69 3.21 3.49
CA PRO A 248 17.95 1.95 3.44
C PRO A 248 18.76 0.85 2.75
N SER A 249 18.90 -0.30 3.42
CA SER A 249 19.39 -1.53 2.80
C SER A 249 18.39 -2.06 1.77
N LEU A 250 17.10 -1.91 2.05
CA LEU A 250 16.03 -2.21 1.11
C LEU A 250 14.91 -1.18 1.26
N LEU A 251 14.52 -0.56 0.16
CA LEU A 251 13.35 0.29 0.03
C LEU A 251 12.26 -0.46 -0.75
N ILE A 252 11.07 -0.54 -0.16
CA ILE A 252 9.85 -1.03 -0.81
C ILE A 252 8.93 0.17 -1.02
N HIS A 253 8.64 0.49 -2.28
CA HIS A 253 7.88 1.68 -2.69
C HIS A 253 6.73 1.26 -3.61
N GLU A 254 5.57 1.92 -3.51
CA GLU A 254 4.47 1.70 -4.43
C GLU A 254 4.77 2.21 -5.87
N ALA A 255 4.24 1.53 -6.87
CA ALA A 255 4.25 1.99 -8.27
C ALA A 255 2.95 1.58 -8.95
N THR A 256 1.85 2.19 -8.51
CA THR A 256 0.49 1.85 -8.88
C THR A 256 0.23 1.98 -10.38
N ASP A 257 0.75 3.03 -11.02
CA ASP A 257 0.50 3.33 -12.43
C ASP A 257 1.83 3.45 -13.20
N SER A 258 1.85 3.13 -14.50
CA SER A 258 3.01 3.32 -15.38
C SER A 258 2.56 3.56 -16.82
N HIS A 259 3.27 4.44 -17.51
CA HIS A 259 3.22 4.47 -18.97
C HIS A 259 3.97 3.26 -19.51
N ILE A 260 3.39 2.54 -20.46
CA ILE A 260 4.02 1.36 -21.07
C ILE A 260 4.48 1.70 -22.48
N SER A 261 5.75 1.48 -22.78
CA SER A 261 6.29 1.78 -24.11
C SER A 261 5.64 0.90 -25.20
N HIS A 262 5.49 1.45 -26.41
CA HIS A 262 4.96 0.68 -27.55
C HIS A 262 5.77 -0.59 -27.87
N HIS A 263 7.07 -0.57 -27.58
CA HIS A 263 7.93 -1.75 -27.71
C HIS A 263 7.52 -2.86 -26.72
N ALA A 264 7.16 -2.50 -25.49
CA ALA A 264 6.76 -3.45 -24.45
C ALA A 264 5.29 -3.90 -24.57
N ASP A 265 4.44 -3.12 -25.25
CA ASP A 265 3.05 -3.48 -25.58
C ASP A 265 2.74 -3.28 -27.07
N PRO A 266 3.10 -4.26 -27.93
CA PRO A 266 2.79 -4.21 -29.36
C PRO A 266 1.29 -4.15 -29.67
N SER A 267 0.42 -4.54 -28.71
CA SER A 267 -1.04 -4.46 -28.88
C SER A 267 -1.59 -3.05 -28.71
N GLY A 268 -0.79 -2.13 -28.16
CA GLY A 268 -1.14 -0.74 -27.92
C GLY A 268 -2.37 -0.58 -27.02
N ARG A 269 -2.61 -1.49 -26.07
CA ARG A 269 -3.72 -1.40 -25.11
C ARG A 269 -3.33 -0.57 -23.89
N LEU A 270 -2.12 -0.77 -23.38
CA LEU A 270 -1.51 -0.08 -22.24
C LEU A 270 -0.71 1.16 -22.66
N SER A 271 -0.20 1.20 -23.90
CA SER A 271 0.55 2.34 -24.46
C SER A 271 -0.31 3.50 -24.99
N ARG A 272 -1.64 3.50 -24.77
CA ARG A 272 -2.55 4.52 -25.34
C ARG A 272 -2.44 5.88 -24.68
N ARG A 273 -2.07 5.90 -23.40
CA ARG A 273 -2.01 7.13 -22.60
C ARG A 273 -0.59 7.65 -22.67
N THR A 274 -0.41 8.96 -22.79
CA THR A 274 0.91 9.58 -22.75
C THR A 274 1.53 9.44 -21.36
N ALA A 275 2.85 9.62 -21.25
CA ALA A 275 3.54 9.55 -19.97
C ALA A 275 2.99 10.59 -18.98
N GLU A 276 2.74 11.80 -19.47
CA GLU A 276 2.19 12.94 -18.73
C GLU A 276 0.79 12.62 -18.20
N ALA A 277 -0.11 12.11 -19.05
CA ALA A 277 -1.45 11.75 -18.64
C ALA A 277 -1.48 10.59 -17.62
N VAL A 278 -0.52 9.67 -17.69
CA VAL A 278 -0.38 8.62 -16.66
C VAL A 278 0.11 9.22 -15.35
N HIS A 279 1.13 10.08 -15.40
CA HIS A 279 1.70 10.73 -14.23
C HIS A 279 0.67 11.59 -13.50
N GLU A 280 -0.01 12.49 -14.20
CA GLU A 280 -1.10 13.31 -13.65
C GLU A 280 -2.19 12.44 -13.03
N LYS A 281 -2.55 11.31 -13.67
CA LYS A 281 -3.58 10.43 -13.13
C LYS A 281 -3.14 9.70 -11.86
N ALA A 282 -1.86 9.37 -11.74
CA ALA A 282 -1.29 8.79 -10.53
C ALA A 282 -1.34 9.83 -9.38
N LEU A 283 -0.83 11.04 -9.63
CA LEU A 283 -0.86 12.16 -8.69
C LEU A 283 -2.30 12.48 -8.23
N SER A 284 -3.25 12.59 -9.17
CA SER A 284 -4.66 12.89 -8.85
C SER A 284 -5.33 11.80 -7.99
N ARG A 285 -4.72 10.62 -7.88
CA ARG A 285 -5.19 9.49 -7.06
C ARG A 285 -4.31 9.27 -5.84
N GLY A 286 -3.33 10.14 -5.60
CA GLY A 286 -2.38 10.05 -4.49
C GLY A 286 -1.37 8.91 -4.61
N HIS A 287 -1.07 8.45 -5.82
CA HIS A 287 -0.17 7.31 -6.08
C HIS A 287 1.06 7.70 -6.91
N SER A 288 2.03 6.78 -6.98
CA SER A 288 3.29 6.97 -7.68
C SER A 288 3.37 6.21 -9.00
N VAL A 289 4.23 6.71 -9.88
CA VAL A 289 4.76 5.99 -11.05
C VAL A 289 6.19 5.47 -10.76
N PRO A 290 6.73 4.52 -11.54
CA PRO A 290 8.06 3.93 -11.28
C PRO A 290 9.19 4.95 -11.18
N GLU A 291 9.13 6.02 -11.98
CA GLU A 291 10.11 7.10 -11.98
C GLU A 291 10.14 7.86 -10.65
N MET A 292 8.99 8.05 -10.01
CA MET A 292 8.90 8.68 -8.69
C MET A 292 9.52 7.79 -7.61
N ALA A 293 9.22 6.49 -7.65
CA ALA A 293 9.82 5.51 -6.75
C ALA A 293 11.36 5.44 -6.91
N GLY A 294 11.85 5.44 -8.15
CA GLY A 294 13.28 5.49 -8.45
C GLY A 294 13.93 6.79 -7.95
N SER A 295 13.30 7.93 -8.19
CA SER A 295 13.79 9.24 -7.74
C SER A 295 13.87 9.33 -6.22
N PHE A 296 12.88 8.78 -5.51
CA PHE A 296 12.92 8.71 -4.04
C PHE A 296 14.04 7.80 -3.56
N ALA A 297 14.22 6.62 -4.18
CA ALA A 297 15.32 5.72 -3.85
C ALA A 297 16.70 6.38 -4.03
N LYS A 298 16.84 7.25 -5.04
CA LYS A 298 18.04 8.06 -5.25
C LYS A 298 18.22 9.07 -4.12
N LEU A 299 17.17 9.82 -3.79
CA LEU A 299 17.16 10.82 -2.71
C LEU A 299 17.62 10.23 -1.37
N VAL A 300 17.11 9.06 -1.01
CA VAL A 300 17.47 8.41 0.28
C VAL A 300 18.71 7.53 0.20
N ASN A 301 19.42 7.52 -0.94
CA ASN A 301 20.58 6.67 -1.21
C ASN A 301 20.31 5.19 -0.88
N ALA A 302 19.13 4.68 -1.25
CA ALA A 302 18.76 3.29 -1.01
C ALA A 302 19.75 2.35 -1.71
N GLN A 303 20.06 1.22 -1.09
CA GLN A 303 20.97 0.20 -1.63
C GLN A 303 20.25 -0.77 -2.57
N ASP A 304 18.98 -1.01 -2.32
CA ASP A 304 18.12 -1.84 -3.14
C ASP A 304 16.71 -1.25 -3.17
N LEU A 305 16.03 -1.40 -4.31
CA LEU A 305 14.69 -0.87 -4.55
C LEU A 305 13.79 -1.96 -5.13
N VAL A 306 12.63 -2.13 -4.51
CA VAL A 306 11.58 -3.04 -4.96
C VAL A 306 10.29 -2.26 -5.12
N LEU A 307 9.69 -2.36 -6.30
CA LEU A 307 8.37 -1.79 -6.57
C LEU A 307 7.31 -2.75 -6.07
N ASN A 308 6.35 -2.25 -5.31
CA ASN A 308 5.20 -3.00 -4.84
C ASN A 308 3.90 -2.29 -5.26
N HIS A 309 2.74 -2.84 -4.87
CA HIS A 309 1.43 -2.22 -5.06
C HIS A 309 1.23 -1.80 -6.53
N ILE A 310 1.33 -2.81 -7.41
CA ILE A 310 1.32 -2.64 -8.86
C ILE A 310 -0.12 -2.67 -9.38
N GLY A 311 -0.45 -1.74 -10.28
CA GLY A 311 -1.72 -1.66 -11.00
C GLY A 311 -2.28 -3.01 -11.44
N GLY A 312 -3.54 -3.31 -11.11
CA GLY A 312 -4.19 -4.58 -11.52
C GLY A 312 -4.25 -4.82 -13.04
N ARG A 313 -4.04 -3.77 -13.84
CA ARG A 313 -3.90 -3.85 -15.31
C ARG A 313 -2.51 -4.30 -15.79
N PHE A 314 -1.56 -4.46 -14.87
CA PHE A 314 -0.21 -4.94 -15.07
C PHE A 314 -0.04 -6.30 -14.37
N PRO A 315 -0.69 -7.34 -14.89
CA PRO A 315 -0.67 -8.64 -14.25
C PRO A 315 0.76 -9.20 -14.19
N ALA A 316 1.07 -9.91 -13.10
CA ALA A 316 2.35 -10.60 -12.97
C ALA A 316 2.47 -11.73 -14.03
N PRO A 317 3.69 -12.01 -14.51
CA PRO A 317 3.94 -13.15 -15.39
C PRO A 317 3.54 -14.47 -14.73
N ARG A 318 2.74 -15.31 -15.40
CA ARG A 318 2.30 -16.61 -14.83
C ARG A 318 3.39 -17.67 -14.84
N SER A 319 4.34 -17.55 -15.77
CA SER A 319 5.44 -18.49 -15.93
C SER A 319 6.61 -17.82 -16.66
N ALA A 320 7.73 -18.52 -16.75
CA ALA A 320 8.89 -18.08 -17.53
C ALA A 320 8.58 -17.90 -19.03
N LYS A 321 7.48 -18.50 -19.54
CA LYS A 321 7.07 -18.40 -20.96
C LYS A 321 6.12 -17.23 -21.25
N ASP A 322 5.72 -16.48 -20.23
CA ASP A 322 4.78 -15.36 -20.36
C ASP A 322 5.52 -14.07 -20.78
N PHE A 323 6.07 -14.09 -22.00
CA PHE A 323 6.97 -13.05 -22.50
C PHE A 323 6.30 -11.67 -22.57
N ALA A 324 5.02 -11.59 -22.91
CA ALA A 324 4.29 -10.33 -23.00
C ALA A 324 4.20 -9.63 -21.63
N ARG A 325 3.76 -10.34 -20.58
CA ARG A 325 3.72 -9.76 -19.23
C ARG A 325 5.12 -9.45 -18.70
N GLN A 326 6.12 -10.26 -19.04
CA GLN A 326 7.52 -9.98 -18.67
C GLN A 326 8.05 -8.71 -19.32
N GLN A 327 7.75 -8.46 -20.59
CA GLN A 327 8.17 -7.24 -21.27
C GLN A 327 7.56 -6.00 -20.61
N ILE A 328 6.27 -6.05 -20.25
CA ILE A 328 5.60 -4.98 -19.51
C ILE A 328 6.27 -4.76 -18.14
N MET A 329 6.53 -5.82 -17.37
CA MET A 329 7.19 -5.67 -16.07
C MET A 329 8.61 -5.11 -16.20
N ARG A 330 9.40 -5.58 -17.18
CA ARG A 330 10.74 -5.06 -17.45
C ARG A 330 10.71 -3.58 -17.82
N ASP A 331 9.70 -3.14 -18.57
CA ASP A 331 9.52 -1.74 -18.96
C ASP A 331 9.20 -0.83 -17.76
N ILE A 332 8.45 -1.34 -16.77
CA ILE A 332 8.21 -0.68 -15.47
C ILE A 332 9.51 -0.63 -14.64
N GLU A 333 10.18 -1.77 -14.50
CA GLU A 333 11.44 -1.90 -13.76
C GLU A 333 12.55 -1.00 -14.34
N THR A 334 12.64 -0.90 -15.66
CA THR A 334 13.63 -0.09 -16.37
C THR A 334 13.44 1.40 -16.08
N LYS A 335 12.20 1.90 -16.07
CA LYS A 335 11.89 3.30 -15.73
C LYS A 335 12.36 3.68 -14.33
N ALA A 336 12.02 2.85 -13.34
CA ALA A 336 12.48 3.06 -11.97
C ALA A 336 14.00 2.96 -11.86
N SER A 337 14.63 2.00 -12.55
CA SER A 337 16.09 1.82 -12.56
C SER A 337 16.82 3.05 -13.13
N HIS A 338 16.31 3.62 -14.22
CA HIS A 338 16.86 4.84 -14.80
C HIS A 338 16.72 6.04 -13.87
N ALA A 339 15.55 6.24 -13.26
CA ALA A 339 15.34 7.35 -12.32
C ALA A 339 16.18 7.21 -11.04
N TRP A 340 16.36 5.98 -10.56
CA TRP A 340 17.22 5.68 -9.40
C TRP A 340 18.69 5.94 -9.69
N GLY A 341 19.18 5.57 -10.87
CA GLY A 341 20.55 5.90 -11.31
C GLY A 341 21.66 5.21 -10.50
N SER A 342 21.35 4.16 -9.74
CA SER A 342 22.33 3.42 -8.92
C SER A 342 23.20 2.43 -9.71
N GLY A 343 22.85 2.17 -10.98
CA GLY A 343 23.43 1.11 -11.80
C GLY A 343 22.91 -0.30 -11.47
N LYS A 344 22.02 -0.44 -10.48
CA LYS A 344 21.34 -1.70 -10.15
C LYS A 344 19.98 -1.79 -10.83
N HIS A 345 19.52 -3.02 -11.04
CA HIS A 345 18.20 -3.31 -11.59
C HIS A 345 17.14 -3.29 -10.49
N VAL A 346 16.09 -2.51 -10.67
CA VAL A 346 14.91 -2.48 -9.80
C VAL A 346 14.04 -3.70 -10.08
N THR A 347 13.49 -4.33 -9.05
CA THR A 347 12.57 -5.46 -9.24
C THR A 347 11.13 -5.08 -8.90
N ALA A 348 10.18 -5.45 -9.77
CA ALA A 348 8.77 -5.39 -9.44
C ALA A 348 8.37 -6.64 -8.65
N ALA A 349 7.86 -6.44 -7.44
CA ALA A 349 7.40 -7.51 -6.58
C ALA A 349 6.30 -8.32 -7.27
N ARG A 350 6.22 -9.60 -6.92
CA ARG A 350 5.12 -10.50 -7.27
C ARG A 350 4.77 -11.32 -6.04
N ASP A 351 3.55 -11.84 -6.01
CA ASP A 351 3.11 -12.70 -4.92
C ASP A 351 4.08 -13.89 -4.75
N PHE A 352 4.35 -14.21 -3.49
CA PHE A 352 5.32 -15.20 -3.01
C PHE A 352 6.78 -14.93 -3.33
N MET A 353 7.11 -13.77 -3.92
CA MET A 353 8.50 -13.34 -4.02
C MET A 353 9.08 -13.15 -2.62
N ARG A 354 10.30 -13.65 -2.40
CA ARG A 354 11.04 -13.45 -1.17
C ARG A 354 12.37 -12.78 -1.48
N ILE A 355 12.63 -11.66 -0.80
CA ILE A 355 13.82 -10.83 -0.97
C ILE A 355 14.60 -10.83 0.33
N ASP A 356 15.88 -11.13 0.22
CA ASP A 356 16.83 -11.09 1.31
C ASP A 356 17.31 -9.64 1.48
N VAL A 357 17.25 -9.09 2.69
CA VAL A 357 17.66 -7.70 2.95
C VAL A 357 19.19 -7.66 3.02
N PRO A 358 19.87 -6.94 2.12
CA PRO A 358 21.33 -6.96 2.05
C PRO A 358 21.93 -6.32 3.29
N PHE A 359 23.14 -6.74 3.66
CA PHE A 359 23.91 -6.01 4.67
C PHE A 359 24.25 -4.62 4.15
N ASN A 360 24.28 -3.66 5.07
CA ASN A 360 24.81 -2.36 4.76
C ASN A 360 26.34 -2.51 4.62
N ALA A 361 26.85 -2.52 3.38
CA ALA A 361 28.26 -2.83 3.09
C ALA A 361 29.27 -1.80 3.62
N GLY A 362 28.79 -0.70 4.22
CA GLY A 362 29.60 0.31 4.87
C GLY A 362 30.20 1.31 3.88
N ASP A 363 29.90 2.58 4.09
CA ASP A 363 30.93 3.58 4.35
C ASP A 363 30.36 4.62 5.31
N SER A 364 31.27 5.27 6.04
CA SER A 364 31.10 6.21 7.16
C SER A 364 29.79 7.00 7.22
N LEU A 365 29.36 7.27 8.46
CA LEU A 365 28.55 8.44 8.86
C LEU A 365 29.05 9.71 8.15
N ALA A 366 28.63 9.96 6.92
CA ALA A 366 28.62 11.32 6.40
C ALA A 366 27.59 12.05 7.25
N SER A 367 28.04 12.98 8.08
CA SER A 367 27.13 13.92 8.74
C SER A 367 26.47 14.72 7.62
N THR A 368 25.31 14.26 7.16
CA THR A 368 24.50 15.00 6.20
C THR A 368 23.99 16.25 6.92
N ASP A 369 24.49 17.41 6.48
CA ASP A 369 24.04 18.69 7.00
C ASP A 369 22.53 18.82 6.75
N SER A 370 21.80 19.22 7.79
CA SER A 370 20.37 19.49 7.76
C SER A 370 19.95 20.44 6.62
N THR A 371 20.85 21.34 6.20
CA THR A 371 20.61 22.27 5.07
C THR A 371 20.64 21.57 3.72
N TRP A 372 21.58 20.64 3.50
CA TRP A 372 21.65 19.83 2.28
C TRP A 372 20.40 18.96 2.13
N ILE A 373 19.96 18.31 3.21
CA ILE A 373 18.76 17.45 3.21
C ILE A 373 17.52 18.26 2.78
N LYS A 374 17.37 19.49 3.29
CA LYS A 374 16.24 20.36 2.92
C LYS A 374 16.27 20.72 1.44
N GLY A 375 17.43 21.08 0.89
CA GLY A 375 17.57 21.41 -0.53
C GLY A 375 17.23 20.24 -1.46
N GLU A 376 17.68 19.03 -1.12
CA GLU A 376 17.36 17.82 -1.90
C GLU A 376 15.88 17.44 -1.81
N ILE A 377 15.25 17.61 -0.65
CA ILE A 377 13.80 17.40 -0.47
C ILE A 377 13.01 18.40 -1.33
N GLU A 378 13.40 19.68 -1.34
CA GLU A 378 12.78 20.71 -2.17
C GLU A 378 12.95 20.41 -3.66
N ALA A 379 14.14 19.97 -4.08
CA ALA A 379 14.39 19.55 -5.46
C ALA A 379 13.56 18.32 -5.86
N PHE A 380 13.42 17.33 -4.97
CA PHE A 380 12.58 16.15 -5.20
C PHE A 380 11.10 16.55 -5.35
N ARG A 381 10.59 17.42 -4.48
CA ARG A 381 9.22 17.95 -4.58
C ARG A 381 8.99 18.73 -5.87
N ALA A 382 9.97 19.55 -6.26
CA ALA A 382 9.91 20.27 -7.52
C ALA A 382 9.81 19.29 -8.70
N GLN A 383 10.65 18.25 -8.74
CA GLN A 383 10.60 17.23 -9.79
C GLN A 383 9.27 16.46 -9.84
N ALA A 384 8.65 16.19 -8.69
CA ALA A 384 7.32 15.59 -8.61
C ALA A 384 6.20 16.52 -9.13
N SER A 385 6.43 17.84 -9.16
CA SER A 385 5.49 18.86 -9.66
C SER A 385 5.76 19.34 -11.11
N VAL A 386 6.91 18.99 -11.71
CA VAL A 386 7.34 19.48 -13.05
C VAL A 386 6.57 18.86 -14.22
N GLY A 387 5.51 18.09 -13.96
CA GLY A 387 4.46 17.82 -14.96
C GLY A 387 3.81 19.09 -15.54
N GLU A 388 3.94 20.24 -14.88
CA GLU A 388 3.33 21.51 -15.30
C GLU A 388 4.21 22.43 -16.19
N GLN A 389 5.50 22.16 -16.41
CA GLN A 389 6.40 23.14 -17.07
C GLN A 389 6.94 22.77 -18.46
N ASN A 390 6.52 21.64 -19.04
CA ASN A 390 6.95 21.28 -20.41
C ASN A 390 6.07 21.86 -21.54
N GLU A 391 5.12 22.74 -21.24
CA GLU A 391 4.30 23.43 -22.26
C GLU A 391 4.91 24.75 -22.78
N LEU A 392 5.95 25.30 -22.15
CA LEU A 392 6.51 26.60 -22.57
C LEU A 392 7.66 26.50 -23.59
N ILE A 393 8.21 25.31 -23.85
CA ILE A 393 9.34 25.13 -24.79
C ILE A 393 8.89 24.59 -26.16
N THR A 394 7.66 24.10 -26.30
CA THR A 394 7.09 23.62 -27.58
C THR A 394 6.24 24.64 -28.32
N MET A 395 5.82 25.75 -27.68
CA MET A 395 5.13 26.86 -28.37
C MET A 395 6.08 27.81 -29.14
N GLU A 396 7.31 28.03 -28.69
CA GLU A 396 8.27 28.90 -29.41
C GLU A 396 8.78 28.29 -30.74
N TYR A 397 8.70 26.96 -30.92
CA TYR A 397 9.13 26.31 -32.15
C TYR A 397 8.03 26.21 -33.24
N THR A 398 6.76 26.47 -32.91
CA THR A 398 5.65 26.38 -33.87
C THR A 398 5.19 27.72 -34.43
N GLU A 399 5.48 28.84 -33.76
CA GLU A 399 5.13 30.19 -34.28
C GLU A 399 6.09 30.73 -35.34
N SER A 400 7.30 30.16 -35.51
CA SER A 400 8.26 30.62 -36.53
C SER A 400 7.98 30.12 -37.96
N ARG A 401 7.01 29.21 -38.16
CA ARG A 401 6.68 28.63 -39.48
C ARG A 401 5.30 29.00 -40.04
N ALA A 402 4.47 29.72 -39.28
CA ALA A 402 3.10 30.08 -39.72
C ALA A 402 3.00 31.48 -40.38
N SER A 403 4.07 32.26 -40.42
CA SER A 403 4.07 33.64 -40.95
C SER A 403 4.52 33.76 -42.42
N THR A 404 4.35 32.71 -43.23
CA THR A 404 4.68 32.78 -44.66
C THR A 404 3.74 31.97 -45.56
N SER A 405 2.42 32.16 -45.44
CA SER A 405 1.50 31.85 -46.55
C SER A 405 0.07 32.40 -46.33
N VAL A 406 -0.12 33.71 -46.45
CA VAL A 406 -1.43 34.27 -46.80
C VAL A 406 -1.24 35.26 -47.93
N GLN A 407 -1.37 34.78 -49.16
CA GLN A 407 -1.81 35.56 -50.31
C GLN A 407 -2.00 34.61 -51.49
N ARG A 408 -3.24 34.17 -51.71
CA ARG A 408 -3.89 34.10 -53.04
C ARG A 408 -5.23 33.35 -53.00
N ARG A 409 -6.23 34.03 -53.60
CA ARG A 409 -7.44 33.52 -54.28
C ARG A 409 -8.62 33.16 -53.36
N SER A 410 -9.67 33.98 -53.25
CA SER A 410 -10.68 34.46 -54.24
C SER A 410 -11.87 33.52 -54.43
N ASN A 411 -13.05 34.03 -54.04
CA ASN A 411 -14.41 33.92 -54.60
C ASN A 411 -14.84 32.64 -55.34
N ASP A 412 -16.01 32.09 -54.95
CA ASP A 412 -17.22 31.90 -55.78
C ASP A 412 -18.32 31.18 -54.95
N ILE A 413 -19.50 31.79 -54.69
CA ILE A 413 -20.79 31.75 -55.42
C ILE A 413 -21.73 30.55 -55.05
N GLU A 414 -22.87 30.94 -54.45
CA GLU A 414 -24.28 30.47 -54.51
C GLU A 414 -24.70 28.98 -54.71
N GLY A 415 -25.64 28.56 -53.86
CA GLY A 415 -26.98 28.14 -54.30
C GLY A 415 -27.32 26.63 -54.39
N SER A 416 -28.22 26.15 -53.52
CA SER A 416 -29.54 25.54 -53.90
C SER A 416 -30.15 24.63 -52.83
N GLU A 417 -31.48 24.72 -52.74
CA GLU A 417 -32.42 24.01 -51.87
C GLU A 417 -32.66 22.55 -52.28
N ARG A 418 -33.07 21.68 -51.33
CA ARG A 418 -34.35 20.91 -51.33
C ARG A 418 -34.41 19.75 -50.31
N GLY A 419 -35.49 19.74 -49.51
CA GLY A 419 -36.26 18.56 -49.03
C GLY A 419 -35.59 17.60 -48.02
N SER A 420 -36.23 16.95 -47.05
CA SER A 420 -37.64 16.80 -46.68
C SER A 420 -37.72 15.98 -45.37
N LYS A 421 -38.52 16.45 -44.40
CA LYS A 421 -39.24 15.82 -43.25
C LYS A 421 -38.66 14.68 -42.36
N PRO A 422 -39.08 14.62 -41.06
CA PRO A 422 -38.50 13.78 -40.02
C PRO A 422 -39.31 12.51 -39.68
N ARG A 423 -38.69 11.54 -39.01
CA ARG A 423 -39.38 10.47 -38.25
C ARG A 423 -38.68 10.21 -36.93
N GLY A 424 -39.44 10.34 -35.84
CA GLY A 424 -39.02 9.97 -34.49
C GLY A 424 -39.23 8.49 -34.15
N ARG A 425 -38.82 8.13 -32.93
CA ARG A 425 -39.48 7.16 -32.05
C ARG A 425 -38.74 7.10 -30.71
N ASP A 426 -39.38 7.67 -29.70
CA ASP A 426 -39.20 7.30 -28.29
C ASP A 426 -39.73 5.86 -28.06
N ARG A 427 -39.07 5.12 -27.17
CA ARG A 427 -39.57 3.87 -26.61
C ARG A 427 -39.69 4.00 -25.09
N GLN A 428 -40.93 4.00 -24.62
CA GLN A 428 -41.33 3.85 -23.22
C GLN A 428 -41.26 2.38 -22.78
N MET A 429 -40.90 2.20 -21.51
CA MET A 429 -41.01 0.97 -20.70
C MET A 429 -42.47 0.69 -20.29
N PRO A 430 -42.90 -0.57 -20.10
CA PRO A 430 -44.20 -0.88 -19.50
C PRO A 430 -44.12 -1.16 -18.00
N ALA A 431 -45.23 -0.82 -17.33
CA ALA A 431 -45.50 -0.91 -15.90
C ALA A 431 -45.86 -2.33 -15.43
N HIS A 432 -45.61 -2.57 -14.13
CA HIS A 432 -46.09 -3.73 -13.38
C HIS A 432 -47.33 -3.36 -12.53
N HIS A 433 -48.36 -4.22 -12.55
CA HIS A 433 -49.42 -4.24 -11.55
C HIS A 433 -49.78 -5.69 -11.13
N PRO A 434 -50.42 -5.89 -9.95
CA PRO A 434 -50.18 -7.04 -9.08
C PRO A 434 -51.35 -8.05 -9.04
N GLY A 435 -51.12 -9.24 -8.47
CA GLY A 435 -52.23 -10.15 -8.13
C GLY A 435 -51.87 -11.49 -7.47
N ARG A 436 -52.31 -11.63 -6.20
CA ARG A 436 -52.93 -12.79 -5.52
C ARG A 436 -52.13 -14.09 -5.26
N GLY A 437 -51.87 -14.34 -3.96
CA GLY A 437 -52.61 -15.28 -3.10
C GLY A 437 -52.51 -16.79 -3.38
N GLY A 438 -51.99 -17.55 -2.40
CA GLY A 438 -52.13 -19.00 -2.32
C GLY A 438 -51.57 -19.58 -1.01
N VAL A 439 -52.48 -19.97 -0.12
CA VAL A 439 -52.26 -20.77 1.11
C VAL A 439 -52.24 -22.25 0.74
N LEU A 440 -51.39 -23.08 1.35
CA LEU A 440 -51.71 -24.45 1.79
C LEU A 440 -50.60 -25.03 2.67
N ALA A 441 -51.01 -25.88 3.61
CA ALA A 441 -50.26 -26.34 4.77
C ALA A 441 -50.02 -27.87 4.73
N ARG A 442 -49.09 -28.30 5.61
CA ARG A 442 -49.02 -29.60 6.34
C ARG A 442 -48.47 -30.84 5.60
N PRO A 443 -48.03 -31.89 6.34
CA PRO A 443 -48.17 -32.18 7.79
C PRO A 443 -47.01 -31.72 8.67
#